data_AF-A0A5N8AC29-F1
#
_entry.id   AF-A0A5N8AC29-F1
#
_cell.length_a   1.000
_cell.length_b   1.000
_cell.length_c   1.000
_cell.angle_alpha   90.00
_cell.angle_beta   90.00
_cell.angle_gamma   90.00
#
_symmetry.space_group_name_H-M   'P 1'
#
loop_
_entity.id
_entity.type
_entity.pdbx_description
1 polymer ?
#
loop_
_entity_poly.entity_id
_entity_poly.type
_entity_poly.pdbx_seq_one_letter_code
_entity_poly.pdbx_strand_id
1 'polypeptide(L)'
;MSNHFDTAISWVACLFAALTAVTARLMRDLYKVSEQIPTDPLELRHWQRRRRWMIWSELAALPCFATISVASVIYLEVPVVLAVLIAIGLGGLGFGFLLNGLQAIIRKKLGIEP
;
A
#
# COMPACT_ATOMS: atom_id res chain seq x y z
N MET A 1 26.74 8.02 -5.43
CA MET A 1 25.65 9.00 -5.20
C MET A 1 24.70 8.89 -6.37
N SER A 2 23.45 8.46 -6.16
CA SER A 2 22.45 8.54 -7.24
C SER A 2 22.15 10.01 -7.52
N ASN A 3 21.98 10.35 -8.80
CA ASN A 3 21.53 11.68 -9.17
C ASN A 3 20.11 11.89 -8.63
N HIS A 4 19.76 13.10 -8.19
CA HIS A 4 18.40 13.43 -7.73
C HIS A 4 17.34 13.06 -8.78
N PHE A 5 17.70 13.20 -10.06
CA PHE A 5 16.85 12.80 -11.17
C PHE A 5 16.61 11.28 -11.23
N ASP A 6 17.65 10.46 -11.04
CA ASP A 6 17.53 8.99 -11.02
C ASP A 6 16.68 8.52 -9.84
N THR A 7 16.82 9.19 -8.69
CA THR A 7 15.99 8.95 -7.51
C THR A 7 14.53 9.28 -7.78
N ALA A 8 14.25 10.41 -8.43
CA ALA A 8 12.88 10.80 -8.79
C ALA A 8 12.26 9.82 -9.80
N ILE A 9 13.00 9.39 -10.83
CA ILE A 9 12.54 8.38 -11.78
C ILE A 9 12.25 7.07 -11.07
N SER A 10 13.17 6.61 -10.23
CA SER A 10 13.00 5.37 -9.47
C SER A 10 11.78 5.43 -8.56
N TRP A 11 11.52 6.59 -7.96
CA TRP A 11 10.34 6.81 -7.12
C TRP A 11 9.05 6.74 -7.92
N VAL A 12 8.99 7.40 -9.07
CA VAL A 12 7.82 7.34 -9.97
C VAL A 12 7.61 5.92 -10.49
N ALA A 13 8.68 5.21 -10.87
CA ALA A 13 8.60 3.82 -11.31
C ALA A 13 8.06 2.91 -10.20
N CYS A 14 8.56 3.06 -8.97
CA CYS A 14 8.06 2.32 -7.80
C CYS A 14 6.60 2.67 -7.49
N LEU A 15 6.19 3.93 -7.66
CA LEU A 15 4.80 4.35 -7.45
C LEU A 15 3.87 3.66 -8.44
N PHE A 16 4.19 3.64 -9.73
CA PHE A 16 3.38 2.95 -10.73
C PHE A 16 3.39 1.43 -10.54
N ALA A 17 4.52 0.86 -10.13
CA ALA A 17 4.62 -0.57 -9.83
C ALA A 17 3.78 -0.97 -8.60
N ALA A 18 3.76 -0.15 -7.55
CA ALA A 18 2.87 -0.35 -6.42
C ALA A 18 1.40 -0.14 -6.81
N LEU A 19 1.11 0.85 -7.67
CA LEU A 19 -0.25 1.14 -8.15
C LEU A 19 -0.85 -0.05 -8.89
N THR A 20 -0.12 -0.70 -9.80
CA THR A 20 -0.61 -1.87 -10.52
C THR A 20 -0.97 -3.02 -9.57
N ALA A 21 -0.13 -3.28 -8.56
CA ALA A 21 -0.38 -4.30 -7.55
C ALA A 21 -1.59 -3.96 -6.67
N VAL A 22 -1.70 -2.69 -6.23
CA VAL A 22 -2.86 -2.20 -5.46
C VAL A 22 -4.14 -2.31 -6.27
N THR A 23 -4.13 -1.93 -7.55
CA THR A 23 -5.31 -2.06 -8.42
C THR A 23 -5.73 -3.52 -8.59
N ALA A 24 -4.78 -4.44 -8.83
CA ALA A 24 -5.08 -5.86 -8.95
C ALA A 24 -5.68 -6.44 -7.65
N ARG A 25 -5.15 -6.03 -6.49
CA ARG A 25 -5.70 -6.40 -5.19
C ARG A 25 -7.09 -5.80 -4.97
N LEU A 26 -7.25 -4.49 -5.17
CA LEU A 26 -8.53 -3.80 -5.01
C LEU A 26 -9.61 -4.43 -5.89
N MET A 27 -9.29 -4.77 -7.14
CA MET A 27 -10.22 -5.50 -8.00
C MET A 27 -10.62 -6.82 -7.36
N ARG A 28 -9.66 -7.67 -7.00
CA ARG A 28 -9.95 -8.95 -6.32
C ARG A 28 -10.80 -8.78 -5.06
N ASP A 29 -10.50 -7.79 -4.22
CA ASP A 29 -11.22 -7.55 -2.97
C ASP A 29 -12.63 -7.00 -3.26
N LEU A 30 -12.79 -6.02 -4.15
CA LEU A 30 -14.09 -5.45 -4.52
C LEU A 30 -15.01 -6.45 -5.22
N TYR A 31 -14.46 -7.37 -6.02
CA TYR A 31 -15.20 -8.46 -6.64
C TYR A 31 -15.59 -9.56 -5.62
N LYS A 32 -14.80 -9.76 -4.55
CA LYS A 32 -15.14 -10.73 -3.47
C LYS A 32 -16.06 -10.16 -2.38
N VAL A 33 -16.08 -8.85 -2.16
CA VAL A 33 -16.67 -8.24 -0.95
C VAL A 33 -18.21 -8.17 -0.90
N SER A 34 -18.94 -8.46 -1.97
CA SER A 34 -20.32 -9.00 -1.92
C SER A 34 -20.94 -9.00 -3.31
N GLU A 35 -21.45 -10.15 -3.76
CA GLU A 35 -22.32 -10.24 -4.94
C GLU A 35 -23.67 -9.54 -4.71
N GLN A 36 -24.10 -9.38 -3.46
CA GLN A 36 -25.37 -8.74 -3.11
C GLN A 36 -25.16 -7.33 -2.57
N ILE A 37 -25.75 -6.37 -3.27
CA ILE A 37 -25.89 -4.98 -2.83
C ILE A 37 -27.01 -4.95 -1.77
N PRO A 38 -26.80 -4.38 -0.57
CA PRO A 38 -27.85 -4.31 0.45
C PRO A 38 -29.08 -3.54 -0.04
N THR A 39 -30.26 -4.07 0.23
CA THR A 39 -31.55 -3.45 -0.16
C THR A 39 -31.99 -2.38 0.84
N ASP A 40 -31.58 -2.48 2.11
CA ASP A 40 -31.86 -1.48 3.13
C ASP A 40 -31.06 -0.19 2.85
N PRO A 41 -31.71 1.00 2.78
CA PRO A 41 -31.02 2.27 2.53
C PRO A 41 -29.94 2.63 3.55
N LEU A 42 -30.05 2.20 4.83
CA LEU A 42 -29.01 2.47 5.83
C LEU A 42 -27.78 1.61 5.60
N GLU A 43 -27.98 0.30 5.38
CA GLU A 43 -26.89 -0.64 5.11
C GLU A 43 -26.16 -0.29 3.80
N LEU A 44 -26.89 0.17 2.78
CA LEU A 44 -26.33 0.63 1.53
C LEU A 44 -25.33 1.78 1.73
N ARG A 45 -25.64 2.76 2.60
CA ARG A 45 -24.74 3.87 2.91
C ARG A 45 -23.46 3.38 3.59
N HIS A 46 -23.58 2.45 4.53
CA HIS A 46 -22.42 1.87 5.21
C HIS A 46 -21.54 1.05 4.24
N TRP A 47 -22.16 0.26 3.35
CA TRP A 47 -21.47 -0.50 2.32
C TRP A 47 -20.70 0.41 1.35
N GLN A 48 -21.34 1.47 0.83
CA GLN A 48 -20.70 2.43 -0.08
C GLN A 48 -19.55 3.16 0.61
N ARG A 49 -19.77 3.60 1.85
CA ARG A 49 -18.74 4.25 2.67
C ARG A 49 -17.54 3.31 2.81
N ARG A 50 -17.75 2.06 3.24
CA ARG A 50 -16.67 1.09 3.44
C ARG A 50 -15.84 0.85 2.17
N ARG A 51 -16.48 0.70 1.01
CA ARG A 51 -15.79 0.54 -0.28
C ARG A 51 -14.97 1.78 -0.66
N ARG A 52 -15.52 2.98 -0.48
CA ARG A 52 -14.78 4.23 -0.73
C ARG A 52 -13.58 4.34 0.20
N TRP A 53 -13.75 4.09 1.49
CA TRP A 53 -12.65 4.13 2.46
C TRP A 53 -11.55 3.13 2.12
N MET A 54 -11.92 1.91 1.71
CA MET A 54 -10.94 0.90 1.26
C MET A 54 -10.10 1.40 0.07
N ILE A 55 -10.74 2.00 -0.95
CA ILE A 55 -10.02 2.51 -2.12
C ILE A 55 -9.09 3.66 -1.71
N TRP A 56 -9.61 4.63 -0.96
CA TRP A 56 -8.84 5.81 -0.56
C TRP A 56 -7.66 5.47 0.35
N SER A 57 -7.81 4.52 1.27
CA SER A 57 -6.71 4.13 2.14
C SER A 57 -5.58 3.43 1.39
N GLU A 58 -5.90 2.59 0.39
CA GLU A 58 -4.89 1.94 -0.44
C GLU A 58 -4.17 2.95 -1.36
N LEU A 59 -4.90 3.90 -1.96
CA LEU A 59 -4.30 4.94 -2.79
C LEU A 59 -3.39 5.88 -1.99
N ALA A 60 -3.80 6.26 -0.77
CA ALA A 60 -3.00 7.10 0.11
C ALA A 60 -1.68 6.42 0.55
N ALA A 61 -1.61 5.08 0.48
CA ALA A 61 -0.42 4.32 0.85
C ALA A 61 0.65 4.28 -0.26
N LEU A 62 0.28 4.54 -1.52
CA LEU A 62 1.18 4.43 -2.68
C LEU A 62 2.46 5.26 -2.54
N PRO A 63 2.42 6.55 -2.12
CA PRO A 63 3.63 7.34 -1.93
C PRO A 63 4.54 6.73 -0.86
N CYS A 64 3.97 6.11 0.18
CA CYS A 64 4.74 5.45 1.23
C CYS A 64 5.46 4.21 0.67
N PHE A 65 4.78 3.37 -0.11
CA PHE A 65 5.40 2.21 -0.75
C PHE A 65 6.54 2.58 -1.69
N ALA A 66 6.35 3.60 -2.52
CA ALA A 66 7.38 4.12 -3.39
C ALA A 66 8.59 4.64 -2.59
N THR A 67 8.33 5.37 -1.51
CA THR A 67 9.38 5.94 -0.65
C THR A 67 10.18 4.85 0.07
N ILE A 68 9.52 3.85 0.66
CA ILE A 68 10.20 2.72 1.32
C ILE A 68 11.07 1.96 0.31
N SER A 69 10.53 1.74 -0.90
CA SER A 69 11.24 1.02 -1.96
C SER A 69 12.48 1.79 -2.41
N VAL A 70 12.38 3.08 -2.69
CA VAL A 70 13.54 3.90 -3.07
C VAL A 70 14.53 4.09 -1.91
N ALA A 71 14.05 4.20 -0.68
CA ALA A 71 14.90 4.25 0.51
C ALA A 71 15.78 2.99 0.61
N SER A 72 15.29 1.82 0.20
CA SER A 72 16.13 0.62 0.15
C SER A 72 17.31 0.76 -0.82
N VAL A 73 17.13 1.41 -1.98
CA VAL A 73 18.24 1.69 -2.93
C VAL A 73 19.27 2.63 -2.30
N ILE A 74 18.79 3.66 -1.61
CA ILE A 74 19.65 4.72 -1.05
C ILE A 74 20.43 4.22 0.17
N TYR A 75 19.77 3.50 1.07
CA TYR A 75 20.34 3.15 2.38
C TYR A 75 20.83 1.71 2.49
N LEU A 76 20.29 0.79 1.69
CA LEU A 76 20.67 -0.62 1.68
C LEU A 76 21.42 -1.01 0.40
N GLU A 77 21.69 -0.05 -0.48
CA GLU A 77 22.44 -0.21 -1.73
C GLU A 77 21.88 -1.31 -2.64
N VAL A 78 20.57 -1.57 -2.56
CA VAL A 78 19.94 -2.62 -3.39
C VAL A 78 19.79 -2.16 -4.85
N PRO A 79 19.77 -3.10 -5.82
CA PRO A 79 19.50 -2.78 -7.21
C PRO A 79 18.12 -2.11 -7.39
N VAL A 80 18.03 -1.14 -8.30
CA VAL A 80 16.77 -0.43 -8.63
C VAL A 80 15.64 -1.40 -9.02
N VAL A 81 15.98 -2.47 -9.73
CA VAL A 81 15.02 -3.53 -10.09
C VAL A 81 14.42 -4.16 -8.83
N LEU A 82 15.22 -4.39 -7.79
CA LEU A 82 14.73 -4.94 -6.54
C LEU A 82 13.81 -3.97 -5.81
N ALA A 83 14.08 -2.66 -5.87
CA ALA A 83 13.17 -1.65 -5.33
C ALA A 83 11.81 -1.67 -6.02
N VAL A 84 11.76 -1.82 -7.34
CA VAL A 84 10.50 -1.98 -8.07
C VAL A 84 9.76 -3.24 -7.61
N LEU A 85 10.46 -4.36 -7.41
CA LEU A 85 9.87 -5.59 -6.89
C LEU A 85 9.34 -5.43 -5.45
N ILE A 86 10.08 -4.70 -4.60
CA ILE A 86 9.62 -4.35 -3.24
C ILE A 86 8.35 -3.50 -3.33
N ALA A 87 8.27 -2.54 -4.25
CA ALA A 87 7.10 -1.69 -4.42
C ALA A 87 5.86 -2.51 -4.85
N ILE A 88 6.04 -3.47 -5.76
CA ILE A 88 4.99 -4.42 -6.17
C ILE A 88 4.55 -5.27 -4.96
N GLY A 89 5.51 -5.82 -4.20
CA GLY A 89 5.22 -6.62 -3.02
C GLY A 89 4.44 -5.83 -1.97
N LEU A 90 4.89 -4.61 -1.67
CA LEU A 90 4.21 -3.71 -0.73
C LEU A 90 2.81 -3.33 -1.21
N GLY A 91 2.63 -3.02 -2.51
CA GLY A 91 1.30 -2.77 -3.08
C GLY A 91 0.38 -3.99 -3.05
N GLY A 92 0.94 -5.20 -3.23
CA GLY A 92 0.21 -6.47 -3.15
C GLY A 92 -0.25 -6.83 -1.74
N LEU A 93 0.56 -6.51 -0.72
CA LEU A 93 0.18 -6.61 0.70
C LEU A 93 -0.81 -5.51 1.10
N GLY A 94 -0.57 -4.31 0.56
CA GLY A 94 -1.29 -3.04 0.72
C GLY A 94 -1.40 -2.51 2.15
N PHE A 95 -2.29 -1.53 2.35
CA PHE A 95 -2.22 -0.61 3.49
C PHE A 95 -2.42 -1.28 4.86
N GLY A 96 -3.26 -2.32 4.93
CA GLY A 96 -3.48 -3.06 6.18
C GLY A 96 -2.18 -3.65 6.76
N PHE A 97 -1.26 -4.09 5.90
CA PHE A 97 0.04 -4.59 6.32
C PHE A 97 0.92 -3.48 6.94
N LEU A 98 0.91 -2.27 6.39
CA LEU A 98 1.62 -1.13 6.96
C LEU A 98 1.10 -0.78 8.35
N LEU A 99 -0.23 -0.76 8.52
CA LEU A 99 -0.83 -0.48 9.83
C LEU A 99 -0.45 -1.55 10.86
N ASN A 100 -0.46 -2.82 10.48
CA ASN A 100 -0.04 -3.91 11.36
C ASN A 100 1.45 -3.80 11.72
N GLY A 101 2.32 -3.51 10.75
CA GLY A 101 3.74 -3.29 11.00
C GLY A 101 4.00 -2.09 11.91
N LEU A 102 3.34 -0.96 11.65
CA LEU A 102 3.42 0.23 12.49
C LEU A 102 2.92 -0.04 13.90
N GLN A 103 1.80 -0.77 14.03
CA GLN A 103 1.26 -1.17 15.32
C GLN A 103 2.24 -2.06 16.09
N ALA A 104 2.89 -3.02 15.43
CA ALA A 104 3.91 -3.86 16.05
C ALA A 104 5.10 -3.05 16.56
N ILE A 105 5.58 -2.09 15.77
CA ILE A 105 6.68 -1.19 16.16
C ILE A 105 6.29 -0.33 17.36
N ILE A 106 5.08 0.25 17.34
CA ILE A 106 4.58 1.09 18.44
C ILE A 106 4.40 0.26 19.71
N ARG A 107 3.80 -0.93 19.61
CA ARG A 107 3.61 -1.85 20.75
C ARG A 107 4.94 -2.23 21.39
N LYS A 108 5.93 -2.61 20.58
CA LYS A 108 7.30 -2.89 21.04
C LYS A 108 7.94 -1.68 21.73
N LYS A 109 7.76 -0.47 21.20
CA LYS A 109 8.27 0.77 21.81
C LYS A 109 7.56 1.12 23.12
N LEU A 110 6.31 0.74 23.29
CA LEU A 110 5.53 0.99 24.50
C LEU A 110 5.69 -0.13 25.55
N GLY A 111 6.43 -1.19 25.24
CA GLY A 111 6.56 -2.37 26.13
C GLY A 111 5.25 -3.15 26.28
N ILE A 112 4.28 -2.91 25.39
CA ILE A 112 3.00 -3.61 25.33
C ILE A 112 3.15 -4.72 24.29
N GLU A 113 4.04 -5.66 24.55
CA GLU A 113 4.07 -6.91 23.78
C GLU A 113 2.99 -7.86 24.35
N PRO A 114 2.55 -8.90 23.62
CA PRO A 114 2.24 -10.15 24.30
C PRO A 114 3.46 -10.68 25.04
#